data_AF-A0A183T236-F1
#
_entry.id   AF-A0A183T236-F1
#
_cell.length_a   1.000
_cell.length_b   1.000
_cell.length_c   1.000
_cell.angle_alpha   90.00
_cell.angle_beta   90.00
_cell.angle_gamma   90.00
#
_symmetry.space_group_name_H-M   'P 1'
#
loop_
_entity.id
_entity.type
_entity.pdbx_description
1 polymer ?
#
loop_
_entity_poly.entity_id
_entity_poly.type
_entity_poly.pdbx_seq_one_letter_code
_entity_poly.pdbx_strand_id
1 'polypeptide(L)'
;MSSSIDNPSEAHPLYAVDTSRAKDGVWLVKVPNYLADLWLNSSSDGPVGKVVISTSSGVVGKGDQKPESQVRLVTDDALTIEAGEASSLVPKEHQFLIQTTPSLAAGNRGRPGDAKRSSAMSGQELVILCEEDVPVSSGSSPVNPSRVTRRYSLFGRVNSRAECRPPPNSKYMMLKAQQVPTLPFCKARNKARHEVCILDTPVRNYRPVANHEFNIEYEQRKKLEGKNVRRERDDVLQDLFKAFERHQYYAVKDLMLLTKQPMSYLTELLKEIATFNTKPPHKHMWELKPEYRHYSQKESGIAKPAPGKSG
;
A
#
# COMPACT_ATOMS: atom_id res chain seq x y z
N MET A 1 -6.88 -28.13 38.88
CA MET A 1 -5.62 -27.88 38.15
C MET A 1 -5.34 -29.07 37.26
N SER A 2 -5.64 -28.94 35.97
CA SER A 2 -5.03 -29.71 34.88
C SER A 2 -5.36 -28.96 33.60
N SER A 3 -4.44 -28.06 33.25
CA SER A 3 -4.47 -27.29 32.01
C SER A 3 -4.20 -28.21 30.83
N SER A 4 -5.17 -28.31 29.92
CA SER A 4 -4.98 -28.89 28.60
C SER A 4 -3.82 -28.17 27.91
N ILE A 5 -2.79 -28.94 27.59
CA ILE A 5 -1.63 -28.47 26.84
C ILE A 5 -2.09 -28.34 25.38
N ASP A 6 -2.19 -27.11 24.91
CA ASP A 6 -2.27 -26.80 23.48
C ASP A 6 -1.07 -27.44 22.79
N ASN A 7 -1.35 -28.30 21.81
CA ASN A 7 -0.38 -29.05 21.04
C ASN A 7 0.09 -28.19 19.85
N PRO A 8 1.31 -27.60 19.85
CA PRO A 8 1.74 -26.68 18.80
C PRO A 8 2.55 -27.45 17.74
N SER A 9 1.91 -28.40 17.07
CA SER A 9 2.56 -29.15 15.99
C SER A 9 1.63 -29.36 14.79
N GLU A 10 0.99 -28.29 14.32
CA GLU A 10 0.59 -28.24 12.91
C GLU A 10 1.84 -27.87 12.11
N ALA A 11 2.72 -28.87 11.94
CA ALA A 11 3.86 -28.76 11.04
C ALA A 11 3.34 -28.43 9.64
N HIS A 12 3.95 -27.45 8.97
CA HIS A 12 3.65 -27.16 7.57
C HIS A 12 3.59 -28.46 6.76
N PRO A 13 2.56 -28.67 5.91
CA PRO A 13 2.47 -29.88 5.11
C PRO A 13 3.79 -30.08 4.35
N LEU A 14 4.45 -31.20 4.61
CA LEU A 14 5.71 -31.55 3.96
C LEU A 14 5.42 -31.88 2.50
N TYR A 15 5.64 -30.91 1.62
CA TYR A 15 5.58 -31.15 0.18
C TYR A 15 6.85 -31.88 -0.26
N ALA A 16 6.70 -33.05 -0.87
CA ALA A 16 7.80 -33.76 -1.48
C ALA A 16 8.34 -32.96 -2.69
N VAL A 17 9.65 -32.72 -2.71
CA VAL A 17 10.34 -32.04 -3.81
C VAL A 17 11.04 -33.09 -4.68
N ASP A 18 10.74 -33.10 -5.97
CA ASP A 18 11.41 -33.95 -6.94
C ASP A 18 12.83 -33.44 -7.22
N THR A 19 13.86 -34.24 -6.94
CA THR A 19 15.27 -33.89 -7.11
C THR A 19 15.95 -34.62 -8.28
N SER A 20 15.18 -35.27 -9.17
CA SER A 20 15.73 -36.06 -10.29
C SER A 20 16.69 -35.27 -11.18
N ARG A 21 16.40 -34.00 -11.44
CA ARG A 21 17.20 -33.11 -12.30
C ARG A 21 18.25 -32.28 -11.54
N ALA A 22 18.57 -32.65 -10.30
CA ALA A 22 19.53 -31.92 -9.46
C ALA A 22 20.94 -31.80 -10.05
N LYS A 23 21.31 -32.67 -10.98
CA LYS A 23 22.63 -32.68 -11.62
C LYS A 23 22.65 -31.93 -12.96
N ASP A 24 21.48 -31.57 -13.48
CA ASP A 24 21.36 -30.91 -14.78
C ASP A 24 21.95 -29.50 -14.67
N GLY A 25 22.87 -29.19 -15.59
CA GLY A 25 23.48 -27.88 -15.68
C GLY A 25 22.66 -26.95 -16.57
N VAL A 26 22.28 -25.79 -16.05
CA VAL A 26 21.50 -24.77 -16.77
C VAL A 26 22.26 -23.45 -16.88
N TRP A 27 22.00 -22.71 -17.96
CA TRP A 27 22.56 -21.38 -18.16
C TRP A 27 21.60 -20.32 -17.66
N LEU A 28 22.10 -19.38 -16.87
CA LEU A 28 21.36 -18.18 -16.46
C LEU A 28 21.81 -17.00 -17.33
N VAL A 29 20.92 -16.53 -18.20
CA VAL A 29 21.21 -15.43 -19.12
C VAL A 29 20.41 -14.20 -18.74
N LYS A 30 21.10 -13.09 -18.46
CA LYS A 30 20.47 -11.78 -18.32
C LYS A 30 20.22 -11.19 -19.70
N VAL A 31 18.97 -10.85 -20.00
CA VAL A 31 18.53 -10.37 -21.31
C VAL A 31 18.00 -8.92 -21.20
N PRO A 32 18.26 -8.04 -22.19
CA PRO A 32 17.66 -6.70 -22.23
C PRO A 32 16.12 -6.74 -22.31
N ASN A 33 15.45 -5.82 -21.61
CA ASN A 33 13.98 -5.80 -21.52
C ASN A 33 13.28 -5.79 -22.88
N TYR A 34 13.79 -5.03 -23.87
CA TYR A 34 13.15 -4.97 -25.19
C TYR A 34 13.12 -6.32 -25.92
N LEU A 35 14.05 -7.24 -25.62
CA LEU A 35 13.99 -8.61 -26.14
C LEU A 35 12.99 -9.46 -25.37
N ALA A 36 12.95 -9.33 -24.03
CA ALA A 36 11.96 -10.03 -23.21
C ALA A 36 10.53 -9.63 -23.61
N ASP A 37 10.29 -8.33 -23.82
CA ASP A 37 9.02 -7.80 -24.29
C ASP A 37 8.67 -8.35 -25.68
N LEU A 38 9.66 -8.48 -26.58
CA LEU A 38 9.47 -9.08 -27.90
C LEU A 38 9.04 -10.56 -27.81
N TRP A 39 9.65 -11.34 -26.92
CA TRP A 39 9.31 -12.74 -26.70
C TRP A 39 7.97 -12.95 -25.99
N LEU A 40 7.58 -12.03 -25.10
CA LEU A 40 6.29 -12.11 -24.41
C LEU A 40 5.12 -11.73 -25.34
N ASN A 41 5.37 -10.84 -26.30
CA ASN A 41 4.37 -10.38 -27.26
C ASN A 41 4.25 -11.29 -28.48
N SER A 42 5.19 -12.22 -28.71
CA SER A 42 5.08 -13.18 -29.79
C SER A 42 3.94 -14.15 -29.51
N SER A 43 2.99 -14.25 -30.45
CA SER A 43 1.75 -15.02 -30.27
C SER A 43 1.91 -16.52 -30.53
N SER A 44 3.12 -16.98 -30.89
CA SER A 44 3.42 -18.38 -31.18
C SER A 44 4.37 -18.96 -30.13
N ASP A 45 4.16 -20.23 -29.76
CA ASP A 45 5.17 -21.10 -29.11
C ASP A 45 6.30 -21.47 -30.11
N GLY A 46 6.68 -20.49 -30.92
CA GLY A 46 7.59 -20.62 -32.05
C GLY A 46 9.02 -20.30 -31.64
N PRO A 47 9.99 -20.59 -32.53
CA PRO A 47 11.39 -20.25 -32.29
C PRO A 47 11.56 -18.73 -32.18
N VAL A 48 12.08 -18.26 -31.05
CA VAL A 48 12.33 -16.82 -30.83
C VAL A 48 13.69 -16.34 -31.36
N GLY A 49 14.56 -17.26 -31.72
CA GLY A 49 15.90 -16.99 -32.21
C GLY A 49 16.81 -18.21 -32.13
N LYS A 50 18.07 -18.01 -32.52
CA LYS A 50 19.11 -19.04 -32.53
C LYS A 50 20.31 -18.59 -31.72
N VAL A 51 20.82 -19.48 -30.86
CA VAL A 51 22.07 -19.25 -30.13
C VAL A 51 23.21 -19.85 -30.95
N VAL A 52 24.17 -19.00 -31.35
CA VAL A 52 25.34 -19.39 -32.13
C VAL A 52 26.56 -19.39 -31.21
N ILE A 53 27.23 -20.54 -31.12
CA ILE A 53 28.44 -20.74 -30.33
C ILE A 53 29.60 -20.93 -31.29
N SER A 54 30.47 -19.93 -31.39
CA SER A 54 31.71 -20.01 -32.17
C SER A 54 32.87 -20.40 -31.25
N THR A 55 33.35 -21.63 -31.38
CA THR A 55 34.57 -22.09 -30.70
C THR A 55 35.78 -21.82 -31.59
N SER A 56 36.66 -20.89 -31.20
CA SER A 56 37.96 -20.75 -31.82
C SER A 56 38.85 -21.91 -31.38
N SER A 57 38.90 -22.98 -32.17
CA SER A 57 39.89 -24.04 -31.97
C SER A 57 41.26 -23.45 -32.29
N GLY A 58 42.09 -23.22 -31.27
CA GLY A 58 43.40 -22.62 -31.42
C GLY A 58 44.29 -23.48 -32.31
N VAL A 59 44.63 -22.97 -33.50
CA VAL A 59 45.87 -23.38 -34.16
C VAL A 59 47.01 -22.88 -33.27
N VAL A 60 47.86 -23.80 -32.84
CA VAL A 60 49.01 -23.57 -31.98
C VAL A 60 49.96 -22.55 -32.62
N GLY A 61 49.77 -21.29 -32.28
CA GLY A 61 50.74 -20.21 -32.50
C GLY A 61 51.09 -19.64 -31.14
N LYS A 62 52.39 -19.66 -30.78
CA LYS A 62 52.94 -19.12 -29.52
C LYS A 62 52.38 -17.73 -29.21
N GLY A 63 51.41 -17.69 -28.30
CA GLY A 63 50.79 -16.49 -27.78
C GLY A 63 49.75 -16.92 -26.76
N ASP A 64 49.89 -16.41 -25.54
CA ASP A 64 49.13 -16.77 -24.34
C ASP A 64 47.66 -16.26 -24.39
N GLN A 65 46.93 -16.60 -25.47
CA GLN A 65 45.54 -16.22 -25.66
C GLN A 65 44.65 -17.44 -25.42
N LYS A 66 43.98 -17.40 -24.26
CA LYS A 66 42.91 -18.32 -23.87
C LYS A 66 41.87 -18.42 -25.00
N PRO A 67 41.37 -19.61 -25.35
CA PRO A 67 40.32 -19.75 -26.36
C PRO A 67 39.06 -19.04 -25.88
N GLU A 68 38.75 -17.88 -26.47
CA GLU A 68 37.48 -17.20 -26.24
C GLU A 68 36.41 -17.83 -27.12
N SER A 69 35.55 -18.66 -26.50
CA SER A 69 34.32 -19.08 -27.15
C SER A 69 33.37 -17.89 -27.22
N GLN A 70 33.04 -17.43 -28.42
CA GLN A 70 32.11 -16.32 -28.61
C GLN A 70 30.69 -16.88 -28.77
N VAL A 71 29.80 -16.49 -27.85
CA VAL A 71 28.39 -16.88 -27.89
C VAL A 71 27.56 -15.67 -28.30
N ARG A 72 26.64 -15.85 -29.25
CA ARG A 72 25.73 -14.80 -29.73
C ARG A 72 24.30 -15.32 -29.83
N LEU A 73 23.34 -14.45 -29.56
CA LEU A 73 21.92 -14.66 -29.85
C LEU A 73 21.57 -13.93 -31.14
N VAL A 74 20.97 -14.65 -32.09
CA VAL A 74 20.41 -14.13 -33.32
C VAL A 74 18.90 -14.21 -33.22
N THR A 75 18.24 -13.06 -33.13
CA THR A 75 16.76 -12.97 -33.07
C THR A 75 16.16 -13.37 -34.42
N ASP A 76 15.03 -14.07 -34.40
CA ASP A 76 14.36 -14.49 -35.65
C ASP A 76 13.70 -13.30 -36.36
N ASP A 77 13.76 -13.30 -37.70
CA ASP A 77 13.23 -12.22 -38.53
C ASP A 77 11.69 -12.19 -38.47
N ALA A 78 11.04 -13.35 -38.32
CA ALA A 78 9.58 -13.46 -38.19
C ALA A 78 9.05 -12.65 -37.00
N LEU A 79 9.71 -12.73 -35.83
CA LEU A 79 9.33 -11.97 -34.64
C LEU A 79 9.45 -10.46 -34.84
N THR A 80 10.46 -10.03 -35.58
CA THR A 80 10.64 -8.59 -35.86
C THR A 80 9.59 -8.05 -36.82
N ILE A 81 9.06 -8.89 -37.71
CA ILE A 81 8.00 -8.53 -38.66
C ILE A 81 6.63 -8.46 -37.95
N GLU A 82 6.32 -9.42 -37.07
CA GLU A 82 5.07 -9.46 -36.31
C GLU A 82 4.90 -8.25 -35.37
N ALA A 83 5.99 -7.74 -34.81
CA ALA A 83 5.97 -6.63 -33.85
C ALA A 83 5.90 -5.21 -34.48
N GLY A 84 5.84 -5.09 -35.82
CA GLY A 84 5.56 -3.83 -36.53
C GLY A 84 6.76 -2.86 -36.67
N GLU A 85 6.49 -1.56 -36.93
CA GLU A 85 7.55 -0.58 -37.23
C GLU A 85 8.51 -0.32 -36.05
N ALA A 86 8.06 -0.51 -34.81
CA ALA A 86 8.85 -0.27 -33.59
C ALA A 86 9.92 -1.35 -33.33
N SER A 87 9.74 -2.57 -33.83
CA SER A 87 10.72 -3.66 -33.73
C SER A 87 11.82 -3.59 -34.79
N SER A 88 11.68 -2.75 -35.82
CA SER A 88 12.71 -2.55 -36.86
C SER A 88 14.04 -2.01 -36.32
N LEU A 89 14.01 -1.36 -35.15
CA LEU A 89 15.16 -0.83 -34.45
C LEU A 89 15.80 -1.84 -33.49
N VAL A 90 15.18 -3.01 -33.28
CA VAL A 90 15.75 -4.09 -32.47
C VAL A 90 16.95 -4.69 -33.22
N PRO A 91 18.15 -4.74 -32.60
CA PRO A 91 19.28 -5.38 -33.24
C PRO A 91 19.04 -6.87 -33.49
N LYS A 92 19.53 -7.40 -34.62
CA LYS A 92 19.40 -8.83 -34.94
C LYS A 92 20.32 -9.71 -34.09
N GLU A 93 21.55 -9.23 -33.83
CA GLU A 93 22.57 -9.98 -33.12
C GLU A 93 22.88 -9.37 -31.76
N HIS A 94 23.07 -10.23 -30.76
CA HIS A 94 23.45 -9.84 -29.41
C HIS A 94 24.57 -10.74 -28.89
N GLN A 95 25.63 -10.17 -28.36
CA GLN A 95 26.76 -10.94 -27.83
C GLN A 95 26.53 -11.31 -26.38
N PHE A 96 26.81 -12.57 -26.02
CA PHE A 96 26.78 -13.03 -24.64
C PHE A 96 28.16 -12.83 -24.02
N LEU A 97 28.19 -12.05 -22.95
CA LEU A 97 29.35 -11.94 -22.08
C LEU A 97 29.24 -13.01 -20.99
N ILE A 98 30.01 -14.09 -21.12
CA ILE A 98 30.04 -15.16 -20.13
C ILE A 98 30.74 -14.65 -18.87
N GLN A 99 30.02 -14.64 -17.76
CA GLN A 99 30.57 -14.31 -16.46
C GLN A 99 31.31 -15.54 -15.93
N THR A 100 32.63 -15.54 -16.06
CA THR A 100 33.45 -16.56 -15.40
C THR A 100 33.37 -16.33 -13.90
N THR A 101 32.82 -17.30 -13.17
CA THR A 101 32.99 -17.34 -11.71
C THR A 101 34.49 -17.49 -11.43
N PRO A 102 35.13 -16.62 -10.64
CA PRO A 102 36.50 -16.85 -10.25
C PRO A 102 36.54 -18.18 -9.49
N SER A 103 37.20 -19.17 -10.08
CA SER A 103 37.52 -20.41 -9.39
C SER A 103 38.44 -20.07 -8.22
N LEU A 104 38.09 -20.55 -7.02
CA LEU A 104 38.87 -20.37 -5.78
C LEU A 104 40.28 -20.99 -5.83
N ALA A 105 40.71 -21.55 -6.98
CA ALA A 105 41.97 -22.26 -7.15
C ALA A 105 43.17 -21.41 -7.63
N ALA A 106 43.00 -20.11 -7.94
CA ALA A 106 44.11 -19.26 -8.37
C ALA A 106 44.66 -18.45 -7.19
N GLY A 107 45.79 -18.88 -6.63
CA GLY A 107 46.46 -18.27 -5.49
C GLY A 107 46.73 -16.77 -5.66
N ASN A 108 46.41 -16.01 -4.61
CA ASN A 108 46.68 -14.58 -4.49
C ASN A 108 48.18 -14.28 -4.66
N ARG A 109 48.56 -13.80 -5.84
CA ARG A 109 49.72 -12.92 -6.03
C ARG A 109 49.30 -11.74 -6.89
N GLY A 110 48.69 -10.73 -6.26
CA GLY A 110 48.24 -9.51 -6.90
C GLY A 110 48.42 -8.30 -5.99
N ARG A 111 49.18 -7.32 -6.48
CA ARG A 111 49.62 -6.06 -5.86
C ARG A 111 48.41 -5.17 -5.46
N PRO A 112 48.47 -4.38 -4.37
CA PRO A 112 47.38 -3.50 -3.97
C PRO A 112 47.37 -2.26 -4.89
N GLY A 113 46.28 -2.01 -5.61
CA GLY A 113 46.14 -0.80 -6.42
C GLY A 113 44.90 -0.68 -7.30
N ASP A 114 44.38 -1.79 -7.85
CA ASP A 114 43.22 -1.74 -8.74
C ASP A 114 42.01 -2.46 -8.14
N ALA A 115 41.09 -1.69 -7.55
CA ALA A 115 39.77 -2.16 -7.15
C ALA A 115 38.90 -2.43 -8.39
N LYS A 116 39.22 -3.50 -9.13
CA LYS A 116 38.27 -4.12 -10.07
C LYS A 116 37.13 -4.64 -9.22
N ARG A 117 35.93 -4.05 -9.38
CA ARG A 117 34.69 -4.44 -8.71
C ARG A 117 34.59 -5.97 -8.63
N SER A 118 34.86 -6.52 -7.45
CA SER A 118 34.60 -7.92 -7.15
C SER A 118 33.10 -8.12 -7.36
N SER A 119 32.71 -8.96 -8.32
CA SER A 119 31.33 -9.36 -8.50
C SER A 119 30.84 -9.88 -7.14
N ALA A 120 29.81 -9.25 -6.57
CA ALA A 120 29.32 -9.48 -5.20
C ALA A 120 28.82 -10.92 -4.92
N MET A 121 29.00 -11.85 -5.85
CA MET A 121 28.40 -13.19 -5.87
C MET A 121 29.44 -14.31 -6.08
N SER A 122 30.74 -14.03 -5.91
CA SER A 122 31.76 -15.09 -5.94
C SER A 122 31.52 -16.08 -4.80
N GLY A 123 31.27 -17.36 -5.11
CA GLY A 123 31.04 -18.42 -4.13
C GLY A 123 29.59 -18.82 -3.88
N GLN A 124 28.61 -18.29 -4.64
CA GLN A 124 27.21 -18.68 -4.53
C GLN A 124 26.81 -19.75 -5.55
N GLU A 125 26.28 -20.87 -5.08
CA GLU A 125 25.58 -21.87 -5.90
C GLU A 125 24.13 -21.40 -6.15
N LEU A 126 23.70 -21.42 -7.40
CA LEU A 126 22.32 -21.11 -7.77
C LEU A 126 21.65 -22.38 -8.29
N VAL A 127 20.41 -22.58 -7.88
CA VAL A 127 19.59 -23.72 -8.27
C VAL A 127 18.21 -23.22 -8.66
N ILE A 128 17.59 -23.84 -9.66
CA ILE A 128 16.26 -23.47 -10.15
C ILE A 128 15.22 -24.41 -9.51
N LEU A 129 14.23 -23.82 -8.85
CA LEU A 129 13.05 -24.50 -8.34
C LEU A 129 11.86 -24.21 -9.27
N CYS A 130 11.07 -25.23 -9.55
CA CYS A 130 9.87 -25.14 -10.35
C CYS A 130 8.65 -25.51 -9.49
N GLU A 131 7.56 -24.77 -9.69
CA GLU A 131 6.24 -25.02 -9.09
C GLU A 131 5.26 -25.25 -10.24
N GLU A 132 4.64 -26.44 -10.26
CA GLU A 132 3.66 -26.82 -11.28
C GLU A 132 2.31 -27.10 -10.61
N ASP A 133 1.25 -26.53 -11.18
CA ASP A 133 -0.13 -26.82 -10.79
C ASP A 133 -0.61 -28.08 -11.52
N VAL A 134 -0.79 -29.17 -10.79
CA VAL A 134 -1.24 -30.45 -11.34
C VAL A 134 -2.77 -30.59 -11.17
N PRO A 135 -3.54 -30.78 -12.26
CA PRO A 135 -4.96 -31.07 -12.14
C PRO A 135 -5.14 -32.49 -11.58
N VAL A 136 -5.84 -32.62 -10.46
CA VAL A 136 -6.11 -33.94 -9.87
C VAL A 136 -7.12 -34.69 -10.73
N SER A 137 -6.64 -35.60 -11.58
CA SER A 137 -7.49 -36.56 -12.28
C SER A 137 -8.04 -37.56 -11.26
N SER A 138 -9.20 -37.25 -10.69
CA SER A 138 -9.88 -38.13 -9.75
C SER A 138 -10.42 -39.33 -10.54
N GLY A 139 -9.83 -40.51 -10.34
CA GLY A 139 -10.49 -41.77 -10.68
C GLY A 139 -11.86 -41.82 -10.00
N SER A 140 -12.92 -41.93 -10.81
CA SER A 140 -14.31 -42.25 -10.45
C SER A 140 -14.86 -41.63 -9.15
N SER A 141 -15.19 -40.33 -9.15
CA SER A 141 -16.38 -39.76 -8.49
C SER A 141 -16.49 -38.24 -8.74
N PRO A 142 -17.71 -37.68 -8.90
CA PRO A 142 -17.87 -36.30 -9.34
C PRO A 142 -17.92 -35.36 -8.13
N VAL A 143 -16.79 -34.77 -7.71
CA VAL A 143 -16.83 -33.67 -6.73
C VAL A 143 -15.71 -32.64 -7.00
N ASN A 144 -16.15 -31.41 -7.31
CA ASN A 144 -15.47 -30.11 -7.24
C ASN A 144 -14.24 -29.81 -8.14
N PRO A 145 -14.35 -28.86 -9.10
CA PRO A 145 -13.25 -28.44 -9.99
C PRO A 145 -12.19 -27.51 -9.33
N SER A 146 -12.10 -27.44 -8.00
CA SER A 146 -11.34 -26.39 -7.29
C SER A 146 -10.14 -26.87 -6.47
N ARG A 147 -9.74 -28.15 -6.55
CA ARG A 147 -8.53 -28.66 -5.86
C ARG A 147 -7.38 -28.84 -6.84
N VAL A 148 -6.60 -27.79 -7.03
CA VAL A 148 -5.28 -27.85 -7.69
C VAL A 148 -4.26 -28.32 -6.66
N THR A 149 -3.48 -29.35 -6.97
CA THR A 149 -2.32 -29.73 -6.14
C THR A 149 -1.07 -29.14 -6.75
N ARG A 150 -0.15 -28.66 -5.92
CA ARG A 150 1.14 -28.10 -6.38
C ARG A 150 2.21 -29.18 -6.29
N ARG A 151 2.97 -29.34 -7.37
CA ARG A 151 4.17 -30.18 -7.42
C ARG A 151 5.41 -29.29 -7.44
N TYR A 152 6.34 -29.57 -6.54
CA TYR A 152 7.62 -28.87 -6.48
C TYR A 152 8.72 -29.76 -7.05
N SER A 153 9.56 -29.19 -7.92
CA SER A 153 10.71 -29.89 -8.48
C SER A 153 11.95 -29.00 -8.57
N LEU A 154 13.11 -29.64 -8.53
CA LEU A 154 14.41 -29.01 -8.72
C LEU A 154 14.80 -29.15 -10.19
N PHE A 155 14.79 -28.06 -10.95
CA PHE A 155 14.99 -28.08 -12.40
C PHE A 155 16.47 -28.20 -12.82
N GLY A 156 17.40 -27.81 -11.95
CA GLY A 156 18.84 -27.94 -12.19
C GLY A 156 19.68 -26.87 -11.51
N ARG A 157 21.01 -27.02 -11.63
CA ARG A 157 22.02 -26.10 -11.07
C ARG A 157 22.55 -25.16 -12.14
N VAL A 158 22.71 -23.89 -11.80
CA VAL A 158 23.26 -22.90 -12.73
C VAL A 158 24.77 -23.12 -12.88
N ASN A 159 25.20 -23.64 -14.03
CA ASN A 159 26.62 -23.93 -14.29
C ASN A 159 27.33 -22.81 -15.05
N SER A 160 26.58 -21.90 -15.66
CA SER A 160 27.12 -20.77 -16.42
C SER A 160 26.18 -19.58 -16.35
N ARG A 161 26.77 -18.39 -16.18
CA ARG A 161 26.04 -17.12 -16.19
C ARG A 161 26.49 -16.31 -17.39
N ALA A 162 25.56 -15.70 -18.09
CA ALA A 162 25.88 -14.82 -19.21
C ALA A 162 25.04 -13.55 -19.17
N GLU A 163 25.60 -12.46 -19.68
CA GLU A 163 24.85 -11.23 -19.95
C GLU A 163 24.75 -11.02 -21.45
N CYS A 164 23.53 -11.03 -21.98
CA CYS A 164 23.23 -10.67 -23.37
C CYS A 164 23.38 -9.15 -23.51
N ARG A 165 24.38 -8.72 -24.28
CA ARG A 165 24.70 -7.32 -24.50
C ARG A 165 24.13 -6.85 -25.84
N PRO A 166 23.43 -5.69 -25.87
CA PRO A 166 23.09 -5.03 -27.10
C PRO A 166 24.35 -4.61 -27.85
N PRO A 167 24.37 -4.71 -29.19
CA PRO A 167 25.45 -4.16 -29.98
C PRO A 167 25.46 -2.63 -29.87
N PRO A 168 26.64 -1.98 -29.85
CA PRO A 168 26.77 -0.53 -29.84
C PRO A 168 26.49 0.04 -31.24
N ASN A 169 25.29 -0.16 -31.78
CA ASN A 169 24.89 0.28 -33.10
C ASN A 169 23.89 1.45 -33.03
N SER A 170 23.81 2.22 -34.12
CA SER A 170 22.90 3.39 -34.21
C SER A 170 21.44 2.99 -33.98
N LYS A 171 21.01 1.82 -34.49
CA LYS A 171 19.64 1.30 -34.33
C LYS A 171 19.25 1.13 -32.87
N TYR A 172 20.12 0.51 -32.06
CA TYR A 172 19.91 0.34 -30.62
C TYR A 172 19.85 1.68 -29.89
N MET A 173 20.73 2.62 -30.24
CA MET A 173 20.72 3.95 -29.64
C MET A 173 19.42 4.71 -29.95
N MET A 174 18.91 4.61 -31.18
CA MET A 174 17.59 5.15 -31.56
C MET A 174 16.45 4.46 -30.79
N LEU A 175 16.47 3.13 -30.68
CA LEU A 175 15.48 2.37 -29.90
C LEU A 175 15.44 2.85 -28.45
N LYS A 176 16.61 3.03 -27.81
CA LYS A 176 16.68 3.55 -26.44
C LYS A 176 16.20 5.00 -26.35
N ALA A 177 16.54 5.83 -27.34
CA ALA A 177 16.07 7.22 -27.40
C ALA A 177 14.53 7.31 -27.54
N GLN A 178 13.88 6.38 -28.24
CA GLN A 178 12.42 6.32 -28.35
C GLN A 178 11.72 5.71 -27.12
N GLN A 179 12.36 4.74 -26.46
CA GLN A 179 11.82 4.12 -25.25
C GLN A 179 11.88 5.03 -24.02
N VAL A 180 12.89 5.90 -23.92
CA VAL A 180 13.05 6.83 -22.79
C VAL A 180 11.83 7.75 -22.61
N PRO A 181 11.30 8.39 -23.68
CA PRO A 181 10.07 9.16 -23.60
C PRO A 181 8.81 8.33 -23.44
N THR A 182 8.78 7.05 -23.85
CA THR A 182 7.51 6.30 -23.97
C THR A 182 7.20 5.45 -22.73
N LEU A 183 8.22 4.89 -22.07
CA LEU A 183 8.01 4.05 -20.90
C LEU A 183 7.61 4.88 -19.66
N PRO A 184 6.52 4.54 -18.95
CA PRO A 184 6.08 5.28 -17.76
C PRO A 184 7.14 5.28 -16.65
N PHE A 185 7.93 4.20 -16.51
CA PHE A 185 9.05 4.13 -15.58
C PHE A 185 10.19 5.09 -15.95
N CYS A 186 10.51 5.21 -17.24
CA CYS A 186 11.53 6.14 -17.73
C CYS A 186 11.03 7.59 -17.71
N LYS A 187 9.76 7.85 -18.05
CA LYS A 187 9.11 9.15 -17.82
C LYS A 187 9.17 9.52 -16.34
N ALA A 188 8.83 8.62 -15.41
CA ALA A 188 8.86 8.94 -13.98
C ALA A 188 10.27 9.13 -13.41
N ARG A 189 11.27 8.42 -13.96
CA ARG A 189 12.66 8.48 -13.48
C ARG A 189 13.49 9.57 -14.15
N ASN A 190 13.16 9.94 -15.39
CA ASN A 190 13.82 11.00 -16.16
C ASN A 190 12.99 12.30 -16.24
N LYS A 191 11.73 12.32 -15.79
CA LYS A 191 11.06 13.58 -15.48
C LYS A 191 11.81 14.18 -14.32
N ALA A 192 12.38 15.36 -14.53
CA ALA A 192 12.97 16.13 -13.45
C ALA A 192 11.93 16.22 -12.33
N ARG A 193 12.26 15.68 -11.15
CA ARG A 193 11.37 15.73 -9.97
C ARG A 193 11.02 17.18 -9.60
N HIS A 194 11.84 18.12 -10.05
CA HIS A 194 11.65 19.54 -9.95
C HIS A 194 11.41 20.11 -11.34
N GLU A 195 10.19 20.57 -11.58
CA GLU A 195 9.87 21.39 -12.74
C GLU A 195 10.13 22.85 -12.33
N VAL A 196 11.06 23.52 -13.02
CA VAL A 196 11.33 24.94 -12.78
C VAL A 196 10.23 25.75 -13.46
N CYS A 197 9.17 26.06 -12.72
CA CYS A 197 8.16 27.00 -13.16
C CYS A 197 8.72 28.42 -13.04
N ILE A 198 9.27 28.96 -14.13
CA ILE A 198 9.69 30.36 -14.20
C ILE A 198 8.42 31.19 -14.28
N LEU A 199 8.22 32.11 -13.34
CA LEU A 199 7.15 33.10 -13.44
C LEU A 199 7.63 34.24 -14.35
N ASP A 200 6.94 34.46 -15.46
CA ASP A 200 7.25 35.53 -16.42
C ASP A 200 7.03 36.93 -15.83
N THR A 201 6.21 37.04 -14.77
CA THR A 201 5.95 38.30 -14.06
C THR A 201 6.02 38.12 -12.54
N PRO A 202 6.54 39.13 -11.80
CA PRO A 202 6.64 39.03 -10.35
C PRO A 202 5.25 39.12 -9.69
N VAL A 203 4.92 38.14 -8.83
CA VAL A 203 3.68 38.13 -8.05
C VAL A 203 3.73 39.24 -7.00
N ARG A 204 2.93 40.29 -7.21
CA ARG A 204 2.92 41.47 -6.33
C ARG A 204 2.17 41.27 -5.01
N ASN A 205 1.17 40.40 -5.00
CA ASN A 205 0.29 40.19 -3.85
C ASN A 205 0.14 38.69 -3.58
N TYR A 206 0.53 38.25 -2.38
CA TYR A 206 0.34 36.87 -1.95
C TYR A 206 -1.02 36.74 -1.25
N ARG A 207 -1.95 35.99 -1.83
CA ARG A 207 -3.18 35.57 -1.14
C ARG A 207 -2.95 34.16 -0.58
N PRO A 208 -3.27 33.90 0.70
CA PRO A 208 -3.19 32.56 1.24
C PRO A 208 -4.06 31.61 0.43
N VAL A 209 -3.47 30.48 0.02
CA VAL A 209 -4.07 29.49 -0.89
C VAL A 209 -5.27 28.78 -0.23
N ALA A 210 -5.26 28.69 1.10
CA ALA A 210 -6.32 28.09 1.87
C ALA A 210 -6.54 28.87 3.17
N ASN A 211 -7.81 28.98 3.58
CA ASN A 211 -8.15 29.48 4.90
C ASN A 211 -7.76 28.42 5.94
N HIS A 212 -7.15 28.85 7.05
CA HIS A 212 -6.70 27.93 8.09
C HIS A 212 -7.90 27.22 8.74
N GLU A 213 -7.74 25.94 9.09
CA GLU A 213 -8.81 25.08 9.63
C GLU A 213 -9.49 25.68 10.86
N PHE A 214 -8.72 26.28 11.77
CA PHE A 214 -9.22 27.03 12.92
C PHE A 214 -10.20 28.15 12.56
N ASN A 215 -9.97 28.86 11.45
CA ASN A 215 -10.86 29.95 11.04
C ASN A 215 -12.19 29.40 10.50
N ILE A 216 -12.12 28.29 9.76
CA ILE A 216 -13.31 27.57 9.28
C ILE A 216 -14.15 27.08 10.46
N GLU A 217 -13.51 26.47 11.46
CA GLU A 217 -14.22 25.96 12.64
C GLU A 217 -14.84 27.09 13.47
N TYR A 218 -14.14 28.22 13.62
CA TYR A 218 -14.67 29.39 14.34
C TYR A 218 -15.92 29.97 13.68
N GLU A 219 -15.93 30.09 12.35
CA GLU A 219 -17.10 30.53 11.59
C GLU A 219 -18.27 29.53 11.71
N GLN A 220 -17.98 28.23 11.66
CA GLN A 220 -18.98 27.18 11.85
C GLN A 220 -19.58 27.20 13.25
N ARG A 221 -18.76 27.36 14.30
CA ARG A 221 -19.22 27.45 15.69
C ARG A 221 -20.13 28.67 15.88
N LYS A 222 -19.73 29.83 15.38
CA LYS A 222 -20.55 31.05 15.37
C LYS A 222 -21.88 30.88 14.65
N LYS A 223 -21.90 30.13 13.55
CA LYS A 223 -23.12 29.86 12.77
C LYS A 223 -24.06 28.89 13.48
N LEU A 224 -23.53 27.85 14.11
CA LEU A 224 -24.30 26.83 14.84
C LEU A 224 -24.86 27.35 16.17
N GLU A 225 -24.12 28.18 16.89
CA GLU A 225 -24.57 28.74 18.16
C GLU A 225 -25.73 29.71 17.96
N GLY A 226 -25.77 30.43 16.83
CA GLY A 226 -26.86 31.35 16.51
C GLY A 226 -27.04 32.43 17.59
N LYS A 227 -28.14 33.18 17.52
CA LYS A 227 -28.57 34.04 18.62
C LYS A 227 -29.58 33.26 19.46
N ASN A 228 -29.47 33.33 20.78
CA ASN A 228 -30.48 32.78 21.68
C ASN A 228 -31.83 33.46 21.43
N VAL A 229 -32.76 32.75 20.81
CA VAL A 229 -34.14 33.22 20.58
C VAL A 229 -35.00 32.79 21.78
N ARG A 230 -35.91 33.68 22.19
CA ARG A 230 -36.89 33.41 23.24
C ARG A 230 -37.79 32.25 22.80
N ARG A 231 -37.75 31.15 23.56
CA ARG A 231 -38.67 30.00 23.43
C ARG A 231 -39.91 30.19 24.31
N GLU A 232 -40.87 29.27 24.17
CA GLU A 232 -42.06 29.24 25.00
C GLU A 232 -41.71 29.07 26.48
N ARG A 233 -42.55 29.64 27.36
CA ARG A 233 -42.33 29.63 28.81
C ARG A 233 -42.24 28.23 29.38
N ASP A 234 -43.15 27.35 29.01
CA ASP A 234 -43.31 26.04 29.62
C ASP A 234 -42.15 25.09 29.23
N ASP A 235 -41.70 25.15 27.98
CA ASP A 235 -40.51 24.44 27.50
C ASP A 235 -39.24 24.85 28.26
N VAL A 236 -39.06 26.17 28.48
CA VAL A 236 -37.89 26.68 29.20
C VAL A 236 -37.94 26.30 30.68
N LEU A 237 -39.13 26.27 31.28
CA LEU A 237 -39.32 25.79 32.65
C LEU A 237 -38.96 24.30 32.78
N GLN A 238 -39.38 23.47 31.84
CA GLN A 238 -39.02 22.05 31.83
C GLN A 238 -37.51 21.84 31.71
N ASP A 239 -36.84 22.59 30.82
CA ASP A 239 -35.38 22.57 30.68
C ASP A 239 -34.66 23.04 31.96
N LEU A 240 -35.21 24.05 32.64
CA LEU A 240 -34.70 24.55 33.92
C LEU A 240 -34.83 23.50 35.03
N PHE A 241 -36.00 22.87 35.19
CA PHE A 241 -36.19 21.82 36.19
C PHE A 241 -35.27 20.63 35.95
N LYS A 242 -35.11 20.22 34.68
CA LYS A 242 -34.16 19.17 34.28
C LYS A 242 -32.70 19.54 34.56
N ALA A 243 -32.33 20.81 34.42
CA ALA A 243 -31.01 21.28 34.82
C ALA A 243 -30.84 21.13 36.34
N PHE A 244 -31.77 21.67 37.13
CA PHE A 244 -31.70 21.65 38.59
C PHE A 244 -31.81 20.25 39.22
N GLU A 245 -32.36 19.28 38.51
CA GLU A 245 -32.31 17.87 38.90
C GLU A 245 -30.87 17.31 38.92
N ARG A 246 -30.01 17.81 38.02
CA ARG A 246 -28.59 17.41 37.95
C ARG A 246 -27.72 18.11 38.97
N HIS A 247 -27.89 19.43 39.12
CA HIS A 247 -27.17 20.22 40.11
C HIS A 247 -28.10 21.16 40.87
N GLN A 248 -27.97 21.13 42.20
CA GLN A 248 -28.81 21.92 43.10
C GLN A 248 -28.61 23.44 42.95
N TYR A 249 -27.42 23.87 42.51
CA TYR A 249 -27.02 25.26 42.36
C TYR A 249 -26.46 25.50 40.95
N TYR A 250 -26.91 26.57 40.29
CA TYR A 250 -26.38 26.98 38.99
C TYR A 250 -26.07 28.48 38.92
N ALA A 251 -25.03 28.85 38.18
CA ALA A 251 -24.84 30.24 37.77
C ALA A 251 -25.76 30.58 36.59
N VAL A 252 -26.19 31.85 36.49
CA VAL A 252 -27.03 32.32 35.36
C VAL A 252 -26.37 32.07 34.00
N LYS A 253 -25.04 32.18 33.92
CA LYS A 253 -24.29 31.97 32.67
C LYS A 253 -24.41 30.52 32.18
N ASP A 254 -24.41 29.56 33.09
CA ASP A 254 -24.49 28.14 32.75
C ASP A 254 -25.91 27.77 32.32
N LEU A 255 -26.92 28.31 33.00
CA LEU A 255 -28.32 28.17 32.60
C LEU A 255 -28.59 28.81 31.24
N MET A 256 -27.92 29.92 30.91
CA MET A 256 -27.98 30.54 29.59
C MET A 256 -27.40 29.64 28.50
N LEU A 257 -26.30 28.94 28.80
CA LEU A 257 -25.66 28.01 27.86
C LEU A 257 -26.51 26.73 27.65
N LEU A 258 -27.07 26.18 28.73
CA LEU A 258 -27.90 24.98 28.69
C LEU A 258 -29.25 25.21 28.00
N THR A 259 -29.95 26.30 28.36
CA THR A 259 -31.30 26.61 27.84
C THR A 259 -31.28 27.40 26.54
N LYS A 260 -30.12 27.94 26.14
CA LYS A 260 -29.98 28.85 25.00
C LYS A 260 -31.01 29.98 24.98
N GLN A 261 -31.36 30.50 26.16
CA GLN A 261 -32.30 31.61 26.32
C GLN A 261 -31.58 32.92 26.61
N PRO A 262 -32.17 34.09 26.28
CA PRO A 262 -31.59 35.37 26.66
C PRO A 262 -31.59 35.57 28.18
N MET A 263 -30.54 36.21 28.70
CA MET A 263 -30.32 36.38 30.15
C MET A 263 -31.49 37.09 30.85
N SER A 264 -32.08 38.10 30.22
CA SER A 264 -33.23 38.83 30.78
C SER A 264 -34.42 37.91 31.04
N TYR A 265 -34.82 37.13 30.03
CA TYR A 265 -35.95 36.22 30.13
C TYR A 265 -35.71 35.12 31.16
N LEU A 266 -34.48 34.59 31.20
CA LEU A 266 -34.10 33.58 32.19
C LEU A 266 -34.19 34.12 33.61
N THR A 267 -33.75 35.37 33.84
CA THR A 267 -33.86 35.99 35.17
C THR A 267 -35.30 36.30 35.58
N GLU A 268 -36.22 36.55 34.64
CA GLU A 268 -37.65 36.71 34.93
C GLU A 268 -38.23 35.39 35.44
N LEU A 269 -37.99 34.28 34.72
CA LEU A 269 -38.46 32.95 35.12
C LEU A 269 -37.82 32.49 36.43
N LEU A 270 -36.52 32.72 36.62
CA LEU A 270 -35.82 32.36 37.86
C LEU A 270 -36.32 33.12 39.09
N LYS A 271 -36.78 34.38 38.95
CA LYS A 271 -37.39 35.11 40.08
C LYS A 271 -38.69 34.47 40.56
N GLU A 272 -39.44 33.82 39.67
CA GLU A 272 -40.69 33.16 40.00
C GLU A 272 -40.43 31.83 40.74
N ILE A 273 -39.52 31.00 40.23
CA ILE A 273 -39.35 29.59 40.68
C ILE A 273 -38.12 29.33 41.56
N ALA A 274 -37.13 30.22 41.55
CA ALA A 274 -35.83 30.03 42.19
C ALA A 274 -35.50 31.17 43.16
N THR A 275 -34.50 30.94 44.01
CA THR A 275 -33.97 31.91 44.97
C THR A 275 -32.51 32.19 44.64
N PHE A 276 -32.13 33.46 44.70
CA PHE A 276 -30.78 33.91 44.43
C PHE A 276 -29.93 33.91 45.70
N ASN A 277 -28.86 33.13 45.69
CA ASN A 277 -27.99 32.98 46.85
C ASN A 277 -26.93 34.09 46.91
N THR A 278 -26.98 34.89 47.97
CA THR A 278 -26.04 35.99 48.23
C THR A 278 -24.93 35.61 49.22
N LYS A 279 -25.08 34.47 49.90
CA LYS A 279 -24.14 33.98 50.91
C LYS A 279 -23.14 32.97 50.32
N PRO A 280 -21.86 32.99 50.71
CA PRO A 280 -20.92 31.89 50.43
C PRO A 280 -21.42 30.57 51.05
N PRO A 281 -21.10 29.38 50.51
CA PRO A 281 -20.20 29.07 49.39
C PRO A 281 -20.83 29.18 47.98
N HIS A 282 -22.15 29.28 47.87
CA HIS A 282 -22.88 29.33 46.58
C HIS A 282 -23.32 30.75 46.19
N LYS A 283 -22.43 31.73 46.41
CA LYS A 283 -22.70 33.14 46.11
C LYS A 283 -22.92 33.34 44.61
N HIS A 284 -23.93 34.12 44.25
CA HIS A 284 -24.34 34.40 42.87
C HIS A 284 -24.91 33.20 42.10
N MET A 285 -25.27 32.12 42.78
CA MET A 285 -25.95 30.97 42.20
C MET A 285 -27.46 31.02 42.50
N TRP A 286 -28.24 30.41 41.61
CA TRP A 286 -29.66 30.18 41.80
C TRP A 286 -29.89 28.76 42.30
N GLU A 287 -30.86 28.60 43.18
CA GLU A 287 -31.40 27.30 43.57
C GLU A 287 -32.92 27.32 43.49
N LEU A 288 -33.53 26.18 43.21
CA LEU A 288 -34.99 26.06 43.22
C LEU A 288 -35.55 26.36 44.62
N LYS A 289 -36.69 27.05 44.65
CA LYS A 289 -37.49 27.18 45.87
C LYS A 289 -37.85 25.77 46.39
N PRO A 290 -37.92 25.56 47.71
CA PRO A 290 -38.23 24.26 48.29
C PRO A 290 -39.60 23.72 47.84
N GLU A 291 -40.56 24.61 47.54
CA GLU A 291 -41.88 24.27 46.99
C GLU A 291 -41.81 23.61 45.60
N TYR A 292 -40.72 23.87 44.86
CA TYR A 292 -40.48 23.43 43.50
C TYR A 292 -39.42 22.31 43.43
N ARG A 293 -38.91 21.82 44.57
CA ARG A 293 -37.91 20.73 44.62
C ARG A 293 -38.52 19.34 44.45
N HIS A 294 -39.84 19.17 44.53
CA HIS A 294 -40.51 17.86 44.59
C HIS A 294 -41.58 17.72 43.51
N TYR A 295 -41.19 17.85 42.24
CA TYR A 295 -42.12 17.68 41.11
C TYR A 295 -42.47 16.22 40.75
N SER A 296 -41.90 15.21 41.43
CA SER A 296 -42.06 13.81 41.05
C SER A 296 -43.00 12.95 41.92
N GLN A 297 -43.74 13.51 42.89
CA GLN A 297 -44.62 12.71 43.77
C GLN A 297 -46.05 13.25 43.95
N LYS A 298 -46.70 13.69 42.87
CA LYS A 298 -48.18 13.84 42.85
C LYS A 298 -48.89 12.94 41.83
N GLU A 299 -48.18 12.02 41.17
CA GLU A 299 -48.78 10.94 40.38
C GLU A 299 -48.53 9.58 41.06
N SER A 300 -49.21 9.34 42.18
CA SER A 300 -49.48 7.97 42.65
C SER A 300 -50.90 7.91 43.20
N GLY A 301 -51.83 7.26 42.48
CA GLY A 301 -53.11 6.85 43.08
C GLY A 301 -54.35 6.93 42.18
N ILE A 302 -54.43 6.11 41.13
CA ILE A 302 -55.71 5.69 40.56
C ILE A 302 -55.91 4.20 40.85
N ALA A 303 -56.91 3.89 41.68
CA ALA A 303 -57.85 2.75 41.59
C ALA A 303 -58.23 2.18 42.98
N LYS A 304 -59.42 2.56 43.49
CA LYS A 304 -60.25 1.71 44.35
C LYS A 304 -61.59 1.45 43.63
N PRO A 305 -62.13 0.22 43.65
CA PRO A 305 -63.26 -0.19 42.81
C PRO A 305 -64.63 0.16 43.40
N ALA A 306 -65.63 0.11 42.51
CA ALA A 306 -67.01 0.58 42.60
C ALA A 306 -67.91 -0.08 43.66
N PRO A 307 -69.03 0.59 44.05
CA PRO A 307 -70.07 -0.02 44.88
C PRO A 307 -71.07 -0.82 44.02
N GLY A 308 -71.27 -2.09 44.36
CA GLY A 308 -72.36 -2.92 43.87
C GLY A 308 -73.68 -2.56 44.55
N LYS A 309 -74.74 -2.43 43.75
CA LYS A 309 -76.14 -2.43 44.22
C LYS A 309 -76.59 -3.88 44.39
N SER A 310 -76.98 -4.25 45.60
CA SER A 310 -77.75 -5.44 45.92
C SER A 310 -79.23 -5.22 45.57
N GLY A 311 -79.75 -6.07 44.69
CA GLY A 311 -81.05 -6.69 44.87
C GLY A 311 -80.86 -8.06 45.50
#